data_AF-A0A1B6JYC7-F1
#
_entry.id   AF-A0A1B6JYC7-F1
#
_cell.length_a   1.000
_cell.length_b   1.000
_cell.length_c   1.000
_cell.angle_alpha   90.00
_cell.angle_beta   90.00
_cell.angle_gamma   90.00
#
_symmetry.space_group_name_H-M   'P 1'
#
loop_
_entity.id
_entity.type
_entity.pdbx_description
1 polymer ?
#
loop_
_entity_poly.entity_id
_entity_poly.type
_entity_poly.pdbx_seq_one_letter_code
_entity_poly.pdbx_strand_id
1 'polypeptide(L)'
;QSVYPLIAGRMLTGFAAGLATAAAATYTAEIVTPRLRTLLVTVSPVMMGIGIFTVYLLADLFQDQWTIAAGVGMVVSIVSMLFTPFLPESPMWLLARSEPERAEESLLVLRGTISPNMVEAEFKQMADHLATKNSKMIRHLLELCLHHVGGNRSSQDQQGFFSPFWFTPGQKPHRTLGEKWCEQHGNNTDNHSDSSCYRPLILEQICQ
;
A
#
# COMPACT_ATOMS: atom_id res chain seq x y z
N GLN A 1 -29.48 21.69 -24.39
CA GLN A 1 -28.88 21.80 -23.04
C GLN A 1 -27.39 21.57 -23.16
N SER A 2 -26.56 22.39 -22.51
CA SER A 2 -25.09 22.29 -22.55
C SER A 2 -24.61 21.06 -21.75
N VAL A 3 -23.81 20.20 -22.38
CA VAL A 3 -23.30 18.94 -21.80
C VAL A 3 -22.02 19.11 -20.97
N TYR A 4 -21.32 20.22 -21.18
CA TYR A 4 -20.08 20.57 -20.47
C TYR A 4 -20.17 20.52 -18.93
N PRO A 5 -21.20 21.08 -18.26
CA PRO A 5 -21.27 21.03 -16.79
C PRO A 5 -21.42 19.60 -16.25
N LEU A 6 -22.12 18.72 -16.97
CA LEU A 6 -22.27 17.32 -16.57
C LEU A 6 -20.94 16.58 -16.66
N ILE A 7 -20.18 16.80 -17.74
CA ILE A 7 -18.86 16.18 -17.95
C ILE A 7 -17.87 16.67 -16.89
N ALA A 8 -17.83 17.98 -16.65
CA ALA A 8 -16.97 18.59 -15.63
C ALA A 8 -17.30 18.04 -14.22
N GLY A 9 -18.59 17.91 -13.89
CA GLY A 9 -19.05 17.29 -12.65
C GLY A 9 -18.56 15.85 -12.50
N ARG A 10 -18.70 15.01 -13.53
CA ARG A 10 -18.23 13.62 -13.48
C ARG A 10 -16.71 13.52 -13.29
N MET A 11 -15.94 14.34 -14.00
CA MET A 11 -14.48 14.37 -13.85
C MET A 11 -14.08 14.73 -12.41
N LEU A 12 -14.70 15.76 -11.84
CA LEU A 12 -14.43 16.19 -10.47
C LEU A 12 -14.82 15.12 -9.44
N THR A 13 -16.01 14.53 -9.58
CA THR A 13 -16.46 13.47 -8.67
C THR A 13 -15.59 12.21 -8.76
N GLY A 14 -15.12 11.85 -9.96
CA GLY A 14 -14.23 10.70 -10.15
C GLY A 14 -12.86 10.93 -9.50
N PHE A 15 -12.29 12.13 -9.68
CA PHE A 15 -11.03 12.50 -9.03
C PHE A 15 -11.15 12.51 -7.50
N ALA A 16 -12.21 13.15 -6.97
CA ALA A 16 -12.46 13.20 -5.54
C ALA A 16 -12.68 11.80 -4.94
N ALA A 17 -13.48 10.94 -5.61
CA ALA A 17 -13.72 9.57 -5.17
C ALA A 17 -12.44 8.72 -5.18
N GLY A 18 -11.56 8.91 -6.17
CA GLY A 18 -10.26 8.24 -6.23
C GLY A 18 -9.36 8.58 -5.04
N LEU A 19 -9.22 9.87 -4.74
CA LEU A 19 -8.45 10.33 -3.57
C LEU A 19 -9.05 9.84 -2.26
N ALA A 20 -10.38 9.92 -2.12
CA ALA A 20 -11.08 9.45 -0.92
C ALA A 20 -10.89 7.95 -0.70
N THR A 21 -10.97 7.15 -1.77
CA THR A 21 -10.79 5.68 -1.68
C THR A 21 -9.35 5.33 -1.29
N ALA A 22 -8.36 6.02 -1.86
CA ALA A 22 -6.96 5.82 -1.49
C ALA A 22 -6.71 6.17 -0.01
N ALA A 23 -7.22 7.31 0.46
CA ALA A 23 -7.11 7.73 1.85
C ALA A 23 -7.83 6.77 2.81
N ALA A 24 -9.02 6.27 2.44
CA ALA A 24 -9.76 5.30 3.22
C ALA A 24 -9.01 3.96 3.32
N ALA A 25 -8.37 3.50 2.24
CA ALA A 25 -7.58 2.28 2.23
C ALA A 25 -6.34 2.39 3.13
N THR A 26 -5.62 3.52 3.08
CA THR A 26 -4.47 3.76 3.97
C THR A 26 -4.90 3.86 5.43
N TYR A 27 -5.99 4.59 5.72
CA TYR A 27 -6.53 4.70 7.07
C TYR A 27 -6.91 3.33 7.62
N THR A 28 -7.64 2.52 6.84
CA THR A 28 -8.01 1.15 7.21
C THR A 28 -6.78 0.26 7.43
N ALA A 29 -5.74 0.40 6.59
CA ALA A 29 -4.52 -0.39 6.74
C ALA A 29 -3.77 -0.08 8.05
N GLU A 30 -3.83 1.17 8.52
CA GLU A 30 -3.17 1.67 9.73
C GLU A 30 -3.91 1.29 11.01
N ILE A 31 -5.25 1.38 11.03
CA ILE A 31 -6.03 1.15 12.25
C ILE A 31 -6.25 -0.35 12.55
N VAL A 32 -6.20 -1.22 11.53
CA VAL A 32 -6.71 -2.57 11.69
C VAL A 32 -5.66 -3.54 12.26
N THR A 33 -6.00 -4.12 13.42
CA THR A 33 -5.33 -5.30 13.99
C THR A 33 -5.34 -6.51 13.06
N PRO A 34 -4.27 -7.34 13.06
CA PRO A 34 -4.11 -8.47 12.13
C PRO A 34 -5.28 -9.48 12.16
N ARG A 35 -5.97 -9.62 13.31
CA ARG A 35 -7.13 -10.52 13.44
C ARG A 35 -8.39 -10.02 12.71
N LEU A 36 -8.56 -8.71 12.57
CA LEU A 36 -9.77 -8.10 12.01
C LEU A 36 -9.55 -7.54 10.60
N ARG A 37 -8.30 -7.58 10.08
CA ARG A 37 -7.90 -6.99 8.79
C ARG A 37 -8.78 -7.45 7.64
N THR A 38 -9.05 -8.75 7.55
CA THR A 38 -9.87 -9.28 6.46
C THR A 38 -11.33 -8.84 6.58
N LEU A 39 -11.89 -8.77 7.79
CA LEU A 39 -13.29 -8.37 7.99
C LEU A 39 -13.54 -6.90 7.64
N LEU A 40 -12.68 -5.98 8.11
CA LEU A 40 -12.87 -4.56 7.79
C LEU A 40 -12.68 -4.28 6.30
N VAL A 41 -11.74 -4.98 5.65
CA VAL A 41 -11.50 -4.82 4.20
C VAL A 41 -12.67 -5.33 3.36
N THR A 42 -13.38 -6.38 3.78
CA THR A 42 -14.53 -6.93 3.04
C THR A 42 -15.84 -6.19 3.33
N VAL A 43 -16.01 -5.61 4.53
CA VAL A 43 -17.22 -4.86 4.89
C VAL A 43 -17.36 -3.59 4.03
N SER A 44 -16.26 -2.88 3.76
CA SER A 44 -16.27 -1.65 2.95
C SER A 44 -16.93 -1.81 1.56
N PRO A 45 -16.51 -2.76 0.70
CA PRO A 45 -17.15 -2.96 -0.61
C PRO A 45 -18.56 -3.55 -0.50
N VAL A 46 -18.88 -4.33 0.53
CA VAL A 46 -20.25 -4.82 0.76
C VAL A 46 -21.19 -3.64 1.03
N MET A 47 -20.78 -2.71 1.90
CA MET A 47 -21.57 -1.52 2.20
C MET A 47 -21.71 -0.60 0.98
N MET A 48 -20.64 -0.47 0.18
CA MET A 48 -20.70 0.23 -1.11
C MET A 48 -21.73 -0.41 -2.05
N GLY A 49 -21.76 -1.74 -2.13
CA GLY A 49 -22.74 -2.48 -2.92
C GLY A 49 -24.18 -2.22 -2.48
N ILE A 50 -24.43 -2.20 -1.16
CA ILE A 50 -25.75 -1.87 -0.59
C ILE A 50 -26.17 -0.43 -0.96
N GLY A 51 -25.24 0.52 -0.91
CA GLY A 51 -25.50 1.91 -1.32
C GLY A 51 -25.90 2.01 -2.79
N ILE A 52 -25.13 1.37 -3.69
CA ILE A 52 -25.44 1.34 -5.13
C ILE A 52 -26.79 0.68 -5.38
N PHE A 53 -27.06 -0.45 -4.72
CA PHE A 53 -28.34 -1.14 -4.81
C PHE A 53 -29.51 -0.24 -4.40
N THR A 54 -29.36 0.52 -3.31
CA THR A 54 -30.37 1.47 -2.84
C THR A 54 -30.63 2.57 -3.87
N VAL A 55 -29.59 3.12 -4.50
CA VAL A 55 -29.74 4.14 -5.56
C VAL A 55 -30.50 3.59 -6.77
N TYR A 56 -30.22 2.35 -7.18
CA TYR A 56 -30.96 1.72 -8.28
C TYR A 56 -32.43 1.46 -7.93
N LEU A 57 -32.72 1.02 -6.69
CA LEU A 57 -34.10 0.88 -6.22
C LEU A 57 -34.86 2.21 -6.25
N LEU A 58 -34.21 3.30 -5.83
CA LEU A 58 -34.81 4.63 -5.90
C LEU A 58 -35.02 5.09 -7.35
N ALA A 59 -34.08 4.78 -8.24
CA ALA A 59 -34.20 5.11 -9.67
C ALA A 59 -35.37 4.37 -10.32
N ASP A 60 -35.63 3.12 -9.92
CA ASP A 60 -36.76 2.34 -10.42
C ASP A 60 -38.11 2.78 -9.84
N LEU A 61 -38.15 3.22 -8.59
CA LEU A 61 -39.37 3.77 -7.96
C LEU A 61 -39.74 5.16 -8.49
N PHE A 62 -38.75 5.98 -8.86
CA PHE A 62 -38.94 7.39 -9.25
C PHE A 62 -38.44 7.66 -10.68
N GLN A 63 -38.91 6.87 -11.65
CA GLN A 63 -38.44 6.93 -13.05
C GLN A 63 -38.60 8.32 -13.69
N ASP A 64 -39.65 9.07 -13.35
CA ASP A 64 -39.92 10.40 -13.93
C ASP A 64 -39.24 11.56 -13.19
N GLN A 65 -38.65 11.32 -12.01
CA GLN A 65 -38.15 12.36 -11.11
C GLN A 65 -36.67 12.15 -10.73
N TRP A 66 -35.79 12.26 -11.73
CA TRP A 66 -34.33 12.16 -11.56
C TRP A 66 -33.74 13.14 -10.52
N THR A 67 -34.42 14.26 -10.26
CA THR A 67 -34.04 15.25 -9.25
C THR A 67 -34.10 14.70 -7.83
N ILE A 68 -35.01 13.77 -7.54
CA ILE A 68 -35.11 13.11 -6.23
C ILE A 68 -33.90 12.20 -6.02
N ALA A 69 -33.52 11.42 -7.02
CA ALA A 69 -32.32 10.58 -6.96
C ALA A 69 -31.05 11.42 -6.75
N ALA A 70 -30.94 12.56 -7.44
CA ALA A 70 -29.85 13.51 -7.24
C ALA A 70 -29.87 14.14 -5.84
N GLY A 71 -31.05 14.46 -5.31
CA GLY A 71 -31.24 14.99 -3.95
C GLY A 71 -30.79 14.01 -2.87
N VAL A 72 -31.13 12.73 -3.00
CA VAL A 72 -30.68 11.69 -2.06
C VAL A 72 -29.15 11.54 -2.09
N GLY A 73 -28.53 11.54 -3.27
CA GLY A 73 -27.08 11.53 -3.40
C GLY A 73 -26.41 12.73 -2.71
N MET A 74 -27.01 13.91 -2.82
CA MET A 74 -26.54 15.11 -2.12
C MET A 74 -26.66 14.96 -0.60
N VAL A 75 -27.79 14.46 -0.09
CA VAL A 75 -27.99 14.21 1.33
C VAL A 75 -26.96 13.24 1.89
N VAL A 76 -26.72 12.10 1.21
CA VAL A 76 -25.71 11.12 1.61
C VAL A 76 -24.30 11.73 1.63
N SER A 77 -23.97 12.61 0.69
CA SER A 77 -22.68 13.30 0.64
C SER A 77 -22.51 14.27 1.81
N ILE A 78 -23.55 15.04 2.14
CA ILE A 78 -23.55 15.97 3.28
C ILE A 78 -23.43 15.19 4.59
N VAL A 79 -24.19 14.12 4.75
CA VAL A 79 -24.10 13.24 5.93
C VAL A 79 -22.68 12.69 6.07
N SER A 80 -22.10 12.17 4.99
CA SER A 80 -20.71 11.69 5.01
C SER A 80 -19.73 12.77 5.46
N MET A 81 -19.90 14.01 4.97
CA MET A 81 -19.05 15.14 5.35
C MET A 81 -19.21 15.53 6.83
N LEU A 82 -20.42 15.40 7.39
CA LEU A 82 -20.68 15.63 8.81
C LEU A 82 -20.14 14.52 9.71
N PHE A 83 -20.01 13.29 9.20
CA PHE A 83 -19.46 12.16 9.95
C PHE A 83 -17.92 12.13 9.98
N THR A 84 -17.24 12.71 8.99
CA THR A 84 -15.76 12.80 8.94
C THR A 84 -15.09 13.29 10.23
N PRO A 85 -15.53 14.38 10.90
CA PRO A 85 -14.87 14.85 12.12
C PRO A 85 -15.05 13.94 13.35
N PHE A 86 -15.98 12.98 13.31
CA PHE A 86 -16.16 12.01 14.41
C PHE A 86 -15.17 10.84 14.33
N LEU A 87 -14.50 10.65 13.20
CA LEU A 87 -13.47 9.61 13.07
C LEU A 87 -12.19 10.05 13.81
N PRO A 88 -11.64 9.21 14.71
CA PRO A 88 -10.37 9.51 15.34
C PRO A 88 -9.26 9.57 14.29
N GLU A 89 -8.34 10.53 14.45
CA GLU A 89 -7.18 10.67 13.57
C GLU A 89 -6.28 9.43 13.66
N SER A 90 -5.63 9.08 12.54
CA SER A 90 -4.74 7.91 12.50
C SER A 90 -3.54 8.10 13.45
N PRO A 91 -3.21 7.12 14.31
CA PRO A 91 -2.10 7.22 15.26
C PRO A 91 -0.74 7.38 14.55
N MET A 92 -0.58 6.78 13.37
CA MET A 92 0.64 6.89 12.55
C MET A 92 0.83 8.30 12.00
N TRP A 93 -0.26 8.97 11.64
CA TRP A 93 -0.21 10.35 11.16
C TRP A 93 0.15 11.32 12.28
N LEU A 94 -0.40 11.13 13.48
CA LEU A 94 -0.07 11.93 14.67
C LEU A 94 1.39 11.74 15.13
N LEU A 95 1.90 10.50 15.07
CA LEU A 95 3.31 10.20 15.31
C LEU A 95 4.24 10.92 14.32
N ALA A 96 3.88 10.95 13.03
CA ALA A 96 4.62 11.68 12.02
C ALA A 96 4.59 13.20 12.24
N ARG A 97 3.55 13.72 12.89
CA ARG A 97 3.38 15.15 13.24
C ARG A 97 4.00 15.52 14.59
N SER A 98 4.74 14.62 15.25
CA SER A 98 5.37 14.83 16.56
C SER A 98 4.41 15.16 17.71
N GLU A 99 3.16 14.71 17.64
CA GLU A 99 2.14 14.86 18.70
C GLU A 99 1.86 13.50 19.37
N PRO A 100 2.76 12.99 20.25
CA PRO A 100 2.63 11.64 20.81
C PRO A 100 1.44 11.48 21.75
N GLU A 101 1.07 12.51 22.52
CA GLU A 101 -0.04 12.45 23.48
C GLU A 101 -1.38 12.20 22.80
N ARG A 102 -1.65 12.89 21.69
CA ARG A 102 -2.89 12.70 20.90
C ARG A 102 -2.90 11.36 20.17
N ALA A 103 -1.72 10.85 19.80
CA ALA A 103 -1.59 9.53 19.17
C ALA A 103 -1.91 8.39 20.15
N GLU A 104 -1.53 8.53 21.42
CA GLU A 104 -1.88 7.57 22.47
C GLU A 104 -3.39 7.59 22.74
N GLU A 105 -4.00 8.78 22.85
CA GLU A 105 -5.45 8.93 23.03
C GLU A 105 -6.25 8.29 21.87
N SER A 106 -5.84 8.52 20.62
CA SER A 106 -6.52 7.90 19.47
C SER A 106 -6.35 6.39 19.43
N LEU A 107 -5.19 5.85 19.86
CA LEU A 107 -4.96 4.41 19.99
C LEU A 107 -5.85 3.80 21.08
N LEU A 108 -6.01 4.48 22.21
CA LEU A 108 -6.87 4.06 23.32
C LEU A 108 -8.34 3.97 22.88
N VAL A 109 -8.84 4.99 22.17
CA VAL A 109 -10.20 5.00 21.60
C VAL A 109 -10.40 3.84 20.62
N LEU A 110 -9.41 3.58 19.77
CA LEU A 110 -9.48 2.53 18.76
C LEU A 110 -9.42 1.10 19.35
N ARG A 111 -8.70 0.91 20.46
CA ARG A 111 -8.54 -0.39 21.12
C ARG A 111 -9.62 -0.67 22.18
N GLY A 112 -10.27 0.36 22.71
CA GLY A 112 -11.55 0.34 23.43
C GLY A 112 -11.62 -0.41 24.77
N THR A 113 -10.79 -1.42 25.05
CA THR A 113 -10.91 -2.24 26.28
C THR A 113 -9.63 -3.02 26.66
N ILE A 114 -8.48 -2.73 26.05
CA ILE A 114 -7.23 -3.43 26.35
C ILE A 114 -6.48 -2.70 27.47
N SER A 115 -5.90 -3.45 28.41
CA SER A 115 -5.08 -2.92 29.51
C SER A 115 -4.08 -1.85 29.01
N PRO A 116 -3.93 -0.72 29.71
CA PRO A 116 -3.11 0.42 29.26
C PRO A 116 -1.65 0.02 28.95
N ASN A 117 -1.11 -0.97 29.67
CA ASN A 117 0.25 -1.47 29.46
C ASN A 117 0.49 -2.08 28.05
N MET A 118 -0.54 -2.66 27.42
CA MET A 118 -0.42 -3.26 26.09
C MET A 118 -0.51 -2.20 24.98
N VAL A 119 -1.29 -1.15 25.23
CA VAL A 119 -1.43 0.01 24.33
C VAL A 119 -0.10 0.77 24.27
N GLU A 120 0.52 1.02 25.42
CA GLU A 120 1.83 1.68 25.50
C GLU A 120 2.93 0.85 24.80
N ALA A 121 2.91 -0.47 24.96
CA ALA A 121 3.85 -1.35 24.26
C ALA A 121 3.66 -1.32 22.73
N GLU A 122 2.41 -1.30 22.24
CA GLU A 122 2.10 -1.18 20.82
C GLU A 122 2.51 0.21 20.28
N PHE A 123 2.23 1.27 21.02
CA PHE A 123 2.63 2.64 20.69
C PHE A 123 4.16 2.77 20.55
N LYS A 124 4.90 2.24 21.53
CA LYS A 124 6.37 2.24 21.50
C LYS A 124 6.93 1.46 20.32
N GLN A 125 6.35 0.30 19.99
CA GLN A 125 6.74 -0.45 18.79
C GLN A 125 6.51 0.36 17.50
N MET A 126 5.38 1.06 17.38
CA MET A 126 5.09 1.93 16.22
C MET A 126 6.10 3.09 16.10
N ALA A 127 6.44 3.74 17.22
CA ALA A 127 7.43 4.80 17.27
C ALA A 127 8.85 4.32 16.87
N ASP A 128 9.28 3.17 17.40
CA ASP A 128 10.57 2.55 17.08
C ASP A 128 10.67 2.15 15.60
N HIS A 129 9.56 1.66 15.02
CA HIS A 129 9.47 1.35 13.60
C HIS A 129 9.67 2.58 12.70
N LEU A 130 9.12 3.74 13.08
CA LEU A 130 9.32 5.00 12.36
C LEU A 130 10.76 5.48 12.43
N ALA A 131 11.38 5.45 13.62
CA ALA A 131 12.79 5.82 13.81
C ALA A 131 13.73 4.92 12.99
N THR A 132 13.44 3.61 12.97
CA THR A 132 14.20 2.63 12.18
C THR A 132 14.02 2.83 10.68
N LYS A 133 12.79 3.13 10.22
CA LYS A 133 12.51 3.39 8.79
C LYS A 133 13.26 4.62 8.29
N ASN A 134 13.28 5.71 9.06
CA ASN A 134 13.99 6.93 8.71
C ASN A 134 15.50 6.70 8.60
N SER A 135 16.09 6.00 9.57
CA SER A 135 17.53 5.69 9.54
C SER A 135 17.93 4.76 8.38
N LYS A 136 17.10 3.76 8.04
CA LYS A 136 17.32 2.91 6.86
C LYS A 136 17.21 3.68 5.55
N MET A 137 16.21 4.56 5.44
CA MET A 137 16.04 5.42 4.27
C MET A 137 17.26 6.33 4.08
N ILE A 138 17.74 6.99 5.15
CA ILE A 138 18.92 7.85 5.09
C ILE A 138 20.16 7.05 4.68
N ARG A 139 20.37 5.84 5.23
CA ARG A 139 21.49 4.98 4.83
C ARG A 139 21.41 4.58 3.36
N HIS A 140 20.22 4.22 2.87
CA HIS A 140 20.04 3.82 1.49
C HIS A 140 20.26 4.99 0.52
N LEU A 141 19.78 6.19 0.88
CA LEU A 141 20.07 7.42 0.13
C LEU A 141 21.57 7.77 0.18
N LEU A 142 22.23 7.58 1.32
CA LEU A 142 23.67 7.78 1.46
C LEU A 142 24.45 6.80 0.56
N GLU A 143 24.10 5.51 0.55
CA GLU A 143 24.71 4.52 -0.33
C GLU A 143 24.48 4.82 -1.82
N LEU A 144 23.28 5.25 -2.19
CA LEU A 144 22.97 5.68 -3.56
C LEU A 144 23.77 6.94 -3.95
N CYS A 145 23.87 7.92 -3.06
CA CYS A 145 24.69 9.11 -3.29
C CYS A 145 26.19 8.77 -3.39
N LEU A 146 26.71 7.87 -2.54
CA LEU A 146 28.09 7.42 -2.59
C LEU A 146 28.37 6.66 -3.90
N HIS A 147 27.42 5.83 -4.36
CA HIS A 147 27.50 5.14 -5.65
C HIS A 147 27.47 6.12 -6.84
N HIS A 148 26.68 7.18 -6.78
CA HIS A 148 26.63 8.21 -7.82
C HIS A 148 27.83 9.16 -7.82
N VAL A 149 28.41 9.50 -6.67
CA VAL A 149 29.62 10.34 -6.58
C VAL A 149 30.88 9.56 -7.00
N GLY A 150 30.91 8.25 -6.80
CA GLY A 150 31.99 7.37 -7.28
C GLY A 150 31.87 6.94 -8.74
N GLY A 151 30.71 7.16 -9.38
CA GLY A 151 30.38 6.65 -10.71
C GLY A 151 30.11 7.77 -11.72
N ASN A 152 31.14 8.55 -12.10
CA ASN A 152 31.09 9.29 -13.36
C ASN A 152 32.10 8.72 -14.36
N ARG A 153 31.78 7.52 -14.87
CA ARG A 153 32.17 7.11 -16.22
C ARG A 153 31.18 6.07 -16.79
N SER A 154 30.84 6.30 -18.05
CA SER A 154 30.13 5.47 -19.03
C SER A 154 28.61 5.31 -18.94
N SER A 155 27.99 5.99 -19.91
CA SER A 155 26.99 5.48 -20.86
C SER A 155 25.56 5.25 -20.39
N GLN A 156 24.71 6.14 -20.90
CA GLN A 156 23.45 5.84 -21.58
C GLN A 156 23.14 4.34 -21.73
N ASP A 157 22.06 3.90 -21.10
CA ASP A 157 20.98 3.22 -21.81
C ASP A 157 19.66 3.48 -21.09
N GLN A 158 18.97 4.54 -21.55
CA GLN A 158 17.54 4.71 -21.33
C GLN A 158 16.84 4.15 -22.56
N GLN A 159 16.26 2.96 -22.43
CA GLN A 159 15.09 2.54 -23.20
C GLN A 159 14.46 1.31 -22.52
N GLY A 160 13.25 1.48 -21.95
CA GLY A 160 12.42 0.34 -21.54
C GLY A 160 11.60 0.45 -20.24
N PHE A 161 11.33 1.63 -19.69
CA PHE A 161 10.42 1.79 -18.55
C PHE A 161 9.12 2.52 -18.96
N PHE A 162 8.42 1.97 -19.94
CA PHE A 162 6.99 2.26 -20.13
C PHE A 162 6.30 1.04 -20.74
N SER A 163 5.59 0.27 -19.92
CA SER A 163 4.39 -0.43 -20.37
C SER A 163 3.38 -0.47 -19.22
N PRO A 164 2.18 0.09 -19.40
CA PRO A 164 1.14 0.12 -18.40
C PRO A 164 0.51 -1.27 -18.23
N PHE A 165 0.33 -1.58 -16.95
CA PHE A 165 -0.37 -2.71 -16.37
C PHE A 165 -1.87 -2.69 -16.74
N TRP A 166 -2.30 -3.27 -17.87
CA TRP A 166 -3.69 -3.69 -18.10
C TRP A 166 -3.81 -4.80 -19.18
N PHE A 167 -4.37 -5.96 -18.80
CA PHE A 167 -5.21 -6.87 -19.63
C PHE A 167 -4.55 -7.56 -20.87
N THR A 168 -4.53 -8.89 -21.13
CA THR A 168 -5.42 -10.05 -20.90
C THR A 168 -4.64 -11.39 -21.14
N PRO A 169 -5.22 -12.60 -21.41
CA PRO A 169 -5.02 -13.80 -20.60
C PRO A 169 -4.23 -14.92 -21.30
N GLY A 170 -3.73 -15.87 -20.52
CA GLY A 170 -3.45 -17.23 -20.97
C GLY A 170 -2.36 -17.41 -22.02
N GLN A 171 -1.13 -17.69 -21.57
CA GLN A 171 -0.25 -18.67 -22.21
C GLN A 171 0.57 -19.44 -21.16
N LYS A 172 0.79 -20.72 -21.51
CA LYS A 172 1.28 -21.85 -20.69
C LYS A 172 2.65 -21.61 -20.05
N PRO A 173 2.99 -22.35 -18.97
CA PRO A 173 4.30 -22.23 -18.33
C PRO A 173 5.38 -22.87 -19.22
N HIS A 174 6.28 -22.06 -19.77
CA HIS A 174 7.58 -22.53 -20.22
C HIS A 174 8.57 -22.39 -19.06
N ARG A 175 9.03 -23.54 -18.55
CA ARG A 175 10.14 -23.69 -17.60
C ARG A 175 11.34 -22.83 -18.02
N THR A 176 11.84 -21.98 -17.12
CA THR A 176 13.09 -21.25 -17.30
C THR A 176 14.18 -21.77 -16.36
N LEU A 177 15.15 -22.45 -16.99
CA LEU A 177 16.60 -22.48 -16.77
C LEU A 177 17.25 -22.62 -15.37
N GLY A 178 16.54 -22.64 -14.25
CA GLY A 178 17.11 -22.91 -12.92
C GLY A 178 17.30 -24.40 -12.61
N GLU A 179 16.51 -25.27 -13.26
CA GLU A 179 16.47 -26.70 -12.96
C GLU A 179 17.45 -27.55 -13.80
N LYS A 180 18.11 -26.97 -14.82
CA LYS A 180 19.03 -27.71 -15.69
C LYS A 180 20.46 -27.85 -15.16
N TRP A 181 20.83 -27.17 -14.08
CA TRP A 181 22.20 -27.26 -13.54
C TRP A 181 22.38 -28.33 -12.46
N CYS A 182 21.30 -28.81 -11.83
CA CYS A 182 21.38 -29.85 -10.80
C CYS A 182 21.27 -31.30 -11.33
N GLU A 183 20.92 -31.50 -12.60
CA GLU A 183 20.70 -32.85 -13.15
C GLU A 183 21.92 -33.43 -13.90
N GLN A 184 22.99 -32.66 -14.09
CA GLN A 184 24.15 -33.13 -14.87
C GLN A 184 25.33 -33.65 -14.03
N HIS A 185 25.31 -33.49 -12.70
CA HIS A 185 26.33 -34.03 -11.79
C HIS A 185 25.72 -34.69 -10.54
N GLY A 186 24.76 -35.58 -10.76
CA GLY A 186 24.19 -36.40 -9.70
C GLY A 186 24.10 -37.86 -10.08
N ASN A 187 25.24 -38.54 -10.27
CA ASN A 187 25.25 -40.00 -10.11
C ASN A 187 26.64 -40.58 -9.82
N ASN A 188 26.69 -41.45 -8.81
CA ASN A 188 27.79 -42.28 -8.30
C ASN A 188 28.89 -41.58 -7.47
N THR A 189 28.75 -41.60 -6.13
CA THR A 189 29.43 -42.51 -5.16
C THR A 189 30.92 -42.18 -5.05
N ASP A 190 31.45 -41.72 -3.92
CA ASP A 190 31.58 -42.47 -2.67
C ASP A 190 31.94 -41.57 -1.47
N ASN A 191 31.51 -42.03 -0.29
CA ASN A 191 32.10 -41.93 1.05
C ASN A 191 33.11 -40.83 1.44
N HIS A 192 32.90 -40.41 2.69
CA HIS A 192 33.88 -39.90 3.67
C HIS A 192 34.31 -38.42 3.61
N SER A 193 33.97 -37.74 4.72
CA SER A 193 34.78 -36.79 5.49
C SER A 193 35.39 -35.54 4.83
N ASP A 194 35.23 -34.45 5.59
CA ASP A 194 36.16 -33.33 5.75
C ASP A 194 36.12 -32.14 4.77
N SER A 195 35.70 -31.01 5.36
CA SER A 195 36.31 -29.67 5.36
C SER A 195 37.05 -29.16 4.12
N SER A 196 36.71 -27.92 3.76
CA SER A 196 37.61 -26.89 3.20
C SER A 196 38.22 -27.14 1.82
N CYS A 197 37.70 -26.42 0.82
CA CYS A 197 38.45 -25.99 -0.36
C CYS A 197 38.08 -24.52 -0.62
N TYR A 198 38.72 -23.58 0.06
CA TYR A 198 39.86 -22.78 -0.42
C TYR A 198 39.65 -22.09 -1.79
N ARG A 199 39.51 -20.75 -1.72
CA ARG A 199 40.12 -19.67 -2.54
C ARG A 199 40.10 -19.76 -4.08
N PRO A 200 39.91 -18.59 -4.71
CA PRO A 200 41.04 -17.93 -5.40
C PRO A 200 41.05 -16.41 -5.06
N LEU A 201 42.12 -15.65 -4.84
CA LEU A 201 43.52 -15.66 -5.26
C LEU A 201 43.77 -15.61 -6.77
N ILE A 202 43.10 -14.69 -7.47
CA ILE A 202 43.67 -13.97 -8.65
C ILE A 202 43.03 -12.57 -8.70
N LEU A 203 43.68 -11.55 -8.12
CA LEU A 203 43.54 -10.12 -8.50
C LEU A 203 44.69 -9.29 -7.88
N GLU A 204 45.91 -9.80 -8.02
CA GLU A 204 47.17 -9.08 -7.75
C GLU A 204 47.80 -8.79 -9.13
N GLN A 205 47.28 -7.79 -9.86
CA GLN A 205 47.89 -7.27 -11.09
C GLN A 205 47.38 -5.85 -11.49
N ILE A 206 46.68 -5.10 -10.63
CA ILE A 206 46.28 -3.70 -10.93
C ILE A 206 46.67 -2.74 -9.79
N CYS A 207 47.88 -2.92 -9.25
CA CYS A 207 48.55 -1.87 -8.49
C CYS A 207 50.05 -1.86 -8.84
N GLN A 208 50.35 -1.43 -10.07
CA GLN A 208 51.62 -0.82 -10.45
C GLN A 208 51.36 0.24 -11.52
#